data_AF-M7T1U1-F1
#
_entry.id   AF-M7T1U1-F1
#
_cell.length_a   1.000
_cell.length_b   1.000
_cell.length_c   1.000
_cell.angle_alpha   90.00
_cell.angle_beta   90.00
_cell.angle_gamma   90.00
#
_symmetry.space_group_name_H-M   'P 1'
#
loop_
_entity.id
_entity.type
_entity.pdbx_description
1 polymer ?
#
loop_
_entity_poly.entity_id
_entity_poly.type
_entity_poly.pdbx_seq_one_letter_code
_entity_poly.pdbx_strand_id
1 'polypeptide(L)'
;MDREGTSNPEHGQRWINTSAFYAHMHALNGGILSTFCTWTMRDAFESTPSTHYAAMDCHVSAAAQWILCSGQNIFQAILPPPEDEDTMLREGEPWSLDAWRRWKAGFVAAAEGEENLQRATRELAKKSADLMETLEAAMMRT
;
A
#
# COMPACT_ATOMS: atom_id res chain seq x y z
N MET A 1 -32.20 -12.09 -15.44
CA MET A 1 -31.17 -12.22 -16.48
C MET A 1 -29.92 -11.63 -15.86
N ASP A 2 -29.14 -12.52 -15.28
CA ASP A 2 -28.07 -12.20 -14.33
C ASP A 2 -26.92 -11.51 -15.04
N ARG A 3 -26.54 -10.36 -14.50
CA ARG A 3 -25.39 -9.58 -14.96
C ARG A 3 -24.16 -10.30 -14.41
N GLU A 4 -23.63 -11.21 -15.23
CA GLU A 4 -22.37 -11.89 -15.00
C GLU A 4 -21.26 -10.82 -14.99
N GLY A 5 -21.05 -10.22 -13.81
CA GLY A 5 -19.99 -9.26 -13.55
C GLY A 5 -18.67 -9.99 -13.43
N THR A 6 -18.21 -10.62 -14.51
CA THR A 6 -16.83 -11.10 -14.59
C THR A 6 -15.93 -9.87 -14.49
N SER A 7 -15.27 -9.70 -13.35
CA SER A 7 -14.25 -8.67 -13.18
C SER A 7 -13.23 -8.81 -14.30
N ASN A 8 -13.18 -7.84 -15.21
CA ASN A 8 -12.28 -7.88 -16.37
C ASN A 8 -10.83 -7.88 -15.85
N PRO A 9 -10.02 -8.93 -16.06
CA PRO A 9 -8.65 -9.02 -15.56
C PRO A 9 -7.77 -7.86 -16.07
N GLU A 10 -8.09 -7.29 -17.23
CA GLU A 10 -7.40 -6.10 -17.73
C GLU A 10 -7.58 -4.87 -16.84
N HIS A 11 -8.73 -4.72 -16.19
CA HIS A 11 -8.96 -3.60 -15.26
C HIS A 11 -8.10 -3.75 -14.01
N GLY A 12 -7.93 -4.98 -13.51
CA GLY A 12 -7.06 -5.24 -12.36
C GLY A 12 -5.60 -4.93 -12.66
N GLN A 13 -5.09 -5.41 -13.80
CA GLN A 13 -3.70 -5.13 -14.18
C GLN A 13 -3.45 -3.64 -14.45
N ARG A 14 -4.40 -2.94 -15.08
CA ARG A 14 -4.32 -1.48 -15.28
C ARG A 14 -4.24 -0.73 -13.96
N TRP A 15 -5.00 -1.16 -12.95
CA TRP A 15 -4.94 -0.56 -11.62
C TRP A 15 -3.56 -0.75 -10.99
N ILE A 16 -3.03 -1.98 -10.97
CA ILE A 16 -1.69 -2.27 -10.43
C ILE A 16 -0.61 -1.39 -11.09
N ASN A 17 -0.64 -1.30 -12.43
CA ASN A 17 0.33 -0.48 -13.17
C ASN A 17 0.18 1.01 -12.87
N THR A 18 -1.06 1.49 -12.68
CA THR A 18 -1.33 2.88 -12.31
C THR A 18 -0.82 3.20 -10.91
N SER A 19 -1.04 2.29 -9.94
CA SER A 19 -0.50 2.43 -8.58
C SER A 19 1.03 2.43 -8.58
N ALA A 20 1.68 1.57 -9.38
CA ALA A 20 3.14 1.60 -9.53
C ALA A 20 3.64 2.95 -10.06
N PHE A 21 3.00 3.49 -11.10
CA PHE A 21 3.34 4.80 -11.65
C PHE A 21 3.20 5.92 -10.61
N TYR A 22 2.10 5.95 -9.85
CA TYR A 22 1.90 6.93 -8.79
C TYR A 22 2.90 6.77 -7.64
N ALA A 23 3.22 5.53 -7.25
CA ALA A 23 4.21 5.27 -6.22
C ALA A 23 5.61 5.76 -6.63
N HIS A 24 6.00 5.56 -7.89
CA HIS A 24 7.25 6.09 -8.41
C HIS A 24 7.26 7.62 -8.46
N MET A 25 6.19 8.27 -8.91
CA MET A 25 6.11 9.73 -8.89
C MET A 25 6.13 10.28 -7.46
N HIS A 26 5.47 9.60 -6.51
CA HIS A 26 5.50 9.98 -5.10
C HIS A 26 6.92 9.88 -4.52
N ALA A 27 7.67 8.84 -4.90
CA ALA A 27 9.06 8.68 -4.49
C ALA A 27 9.97 9.85 -4.95
N LEU A 28 9.61 10.52 -6.06
CA LEU A 28 10.40 11.63 -6.63
C LEU A 28 9.98 13.01 -6.10
N ASN A 29 8.67 13.27 -5.98
CA ASN A 29 8.15 14.62 -5.72
C ASN A 29 7.39 14.78 -4.41
N GLY A 30 7.07 13.68 -3.70
CA GLY A 30 6.28 13.70 -2.46
C GLY A 30 4.87 14.31 -2.59
N GLY A 31 4.16 14.40 -1.46
CA GLY A 31 3.01 15.29 -1.27
C GLY A 31 1.68 14.85 -1.90
N ILE A 32 1.41 15.25 -3.15
CA ILE A 32 0.06 15.20 -3.74
C ILE A 32 -0.47 13.77 -3.98
N LEU A 33 0.45 12.82 -4.11
CA LEU A 33 0.13 11.43 -4.41
C LEU A 33 -0.11 10.59 -3.15
N SER A 34 0.13 11.16 -1.96
CA SER A 34 -0.11 10.51 -0.67
C SER A 34 -1.57 10.08 -0.50
N THR A 35 -2.52 10.89 -0.98
CA THR A 35 -3.96 10.55 -0.93
C THR A 35 -4.25 9.25 -1.70
N PHE A 36 -3.62 9.03 -2.85
CA PHE A 36 -3.81 7.80 -3.63
C PHE A 36 -3.23 6.57 -2.93
N CYS A 37 -2.11 6.71 -2.22
CA CYS A 37 -1.58 5.66 -1.37
C CYS A 37 -2.58 5.30 -0.26
N THR A 38 -3.11 6.31 0.45
CA THR A 38 -4.11 6.08 1.52
C THR A 38 -5.33 5.33 1.00
N TRP A 39 -5.89 5.74 -0.15
CA TRP A 39 -7.02 5.04 -0.76
C TRP A 39 -6.67 3.61 -1.15
N THR A 40 -5.50 3.40 -1.76
CA THR A 40 -5.05 2.06 -2.18
C THR A 40 -4.88 1.13 -0.97
N MET A 41 -4.32 1.61 0.13
CA MET A 41 -4.16 0.83 1.36
C MET A 41 -5.51 0.53 2.04
N ARG A 42 -6.42 1.50 2.07
CA ARG A 42 -7.77 1.30 2.63
C ARG A 42 -8.53 0.24 1.84
N ASP A 43 -8.51 0.31 0.51
CA ASP A 43 -9.17 -0.68 -0.34
C ASP A 43 -8.60 -2.09 -0.15
N ALA A 44 -7.30 -2.21 0.13
CA ALA A 44 -6.66 -3.49 0.38
C ALA A 44 -6.94 -4.08 1.77
N PHE A 45 -6.99 -3.25 2.83
CA PHE A 45 -6.92 -3.74 4.21
C PHE A 45 -7.94 -3.18 5.20
N GLU A 46 -8.61 -2.08 4.88
CA GLU A 46 -9.53 -1.39 5.81
C GLU A 46 -10.99 -1.40 5.33
N SER A 47 -11.22 -1.60 4.03
CA SER A 47 -12.54 -1.76 3.42
C SER A 47 -13.06 -3.19 3.60
N THR A 48 -14.39 -3.35 3.67
CA THR A 48 -15.03 -4.66 3.71
C THR A 48 -14.52 -5.51 2.53
N PRO A 49 -14.02 -6.73 2.76
CA PRO A 49 -13.44 -7.54 1.70
C PRO A 49 -14.44 -7.71 0.57
N SER A 50 -14.03 -7.36 -0.65
CA SER A 50 -14.81 -7.69 -1.83
C SER A 50 -14.97 -9.21 -1.88
N THR A 51 -16.19 -9.71 -2.05
CA THR A 51 -16.47 -11.17 -2.19
C THR A 51 -15.81 -11.79 -3.43
N HIS A 52 -15.18 -10.97 -4.29
CA HIS A 52 -14.47 -11.39 -5.48
C HIS A 52 -12.96 -11.43 -5.24
N TYR A 53 -12.37 -12.63 -5.15
CA TYR A 53 -10.93 -12.82 -4.88
C TYR A 53 -10.02 -12.12 -5.90
N ALA A 54 -10.36 -12.09 -7.20
CA ALA A 54 -9.55 -11.36 -8.18
C ALA A 54 -9.54 -9.84 -7.96
N ALA A 55 -10.53 -9.29 -7.24
CA ALA A 55 -10.49 -7.89 -6.81
C ALA A 55 -9.53 -7.74 -5.63
N MET A 56 -9.53 -8.68 -4.66
CA MET A 56 -8.54 -8.69 -3.58
C MET A 56 -7.09 -8.84 -4.09
N ASP A 57 -6.83 -9.74 -5.04
CA ASP A 57 -5.50 -9.89 -5.66
C ASP A 57 -5.00 -8.57 -6.26
N CYS A 58 -5.89 -7.87 -6.96
CA CYS A 58 -5.64 -6.57 -7.54
C CYS A 58 -5.31 -5.51 -6.47
N HIS A 59 -6.14 -5.41 -5.43
CA HIS A 59 -5.95 -4.41 -4.37
C HIS A 59 -4.65 -4.65 -3.58
N VAL A 60 -4.37 -5.90 -3.19
CA VAL A 60 -3.14 -6.25 -2.48
C VAL A 60 -1.91 -6.00 -3.35
N SER A 61 -1.95 -6.38 -4.63
CA SER A 61 -0.83 -6.14 -5.56
C SER A 61 -0.59 -4.65 -5.80
N ALA A 62 -1.65 -3.85 -5.93
CA ALA A 62 -1.56 -2.40 -6.07
C ALA A 62 -0.99 -1.73 -4.82
N ALA A 63 -1.45 -2.13 -3.62
CA ALA A 63 -0.89 -1.67 -2.35
C ALA A 63 0.59 -2.04 -2.21
N ALA A 64 0.98 -3.23 -2.66
CA ALA A 64 2.37 -3.66 -2.63
C ALA A 64 3.29 -2.73 -3.45
N GLN A 65 2.82 -2.20 -4.58
CA GLN A 65 3.60 -1.24 -5.38
C GLN A 65 3.95 0.03 -4.60
N TRP A 66 3.04 0.53 -3.76
CA TRP A 66 3.31 1.70 -2.93
C TRP A 66 4.44 1.46 -1.93
N ILE A 67 4.42 0.32 -1.25
CA ILE A 67 5.47 -0.05 -0.31
C ILE A 67 6.80 -0.29 -1.03
N LEU A 68 6.79 -1.05 -2.12
CA LEU A 68 8.01 -1.44 -2.81
C LEU A 68 8.69 -0.25 -3.52
N CYS A 69 7.91 0.70 -4.05
CA CYS A 69 8.47 1.84 -4.78
C CYS A 69 8.67 3.08 -3.91
N SER A 70 7.88 3.25 -2.84
CA SER A 70 7.87 4.49 -2.06
C SER A 70 7.81 4.29 -0.55
N GLY A 71 7.97 3.06 -0.06
CA GLY A 71 7.83 2.73 1.36
C GLY A 71 8.73 3.55 2.29
N GLN A 72 9.96 3.86 1.86
CA GLN A 72 10.87 4.71 2.64
C GLN A 72 10.34 6.14 2.79
N ASN A 73 9.93 6.79 1.70
CA ASN A 73 9.37 8.15 1.74
C ASN A 73 8.07 8.18 2.55
N ILE A 74 7.24 7.13 2.42
CA ILE A 74 6.02 6.97 3.22
C ILE A 74 6.37 6.90 4.72
N PHE A 75 7.35 6.08 5.10
CA PHE A 75 7.76 5.94 6.50
C PHE A 75 8.41 7.22 7.05
N GLN A 76 9.23 7.90 6.27
CA GLN A 76 9.79 9.21 6.63
C GLN A 76 8.69 10.24 6.89
N ALA A 77 7.64 10.25 6.08
CA ALA A 77 6.48 11.12 6.29
C ALA A 77 5.64 10.73 7.53
N ILE A 78 5.77 9.51 8.05
CA ILE A 78 5.13 9.12 9.32
C ILE A 78 5.91 9.66 10.52
N LEU A 79 7.24 9.71 10.41
CA LEU A 79 8.09 10.20 11.48
C LEU A 79 7.89 11.71 11.67
N PRO A 80 7.97 12.21 12.91
CA PRO A 80 7.95 13.64 13.17
C PRO A 80 9.12 14.31 12.45
N PRO A 81 8.91 15.48 11.81
CA PRO A 81 10.03 16.22 11.24
C PRO A 81 11.01 16.60 12.35
N PRO A 82 12.31 16.69 12.06
CA PRO A 82 13.23 17.39 12.95
C PRO A 82 12.73 18.83 13.14
N GLU A 83 12.96 19.41 14.33
CA GLU A 83 12.35 20.66 14.81
C GLU A 83 12.56 21.90 13.88
N ASP A 84 13.33 21.77 12.80
CA ASP A 84 13.73 22.85 11.88
C ASP A 84 12.99 22.89 10.52
N GLU A 85 12.14 21.90 10.17
CA GLU A 85 11.43 21.92 8.87
C GLU A 85 9.99 22.44 8.95
N ASP A 86 9.77 23.56 8.25
CA ASP A 86 8.52 24.31 8.14
C ASP A 86 7.36 23.39 7.71
N THR A 87 6.49 23.10 8.68
CA THR A 87 5.43 22.07 8.62
C THR A 87 4.28 22.42 7.64
N MET A 88 4.38 23.56 6.96
CA MET A 88 3.31 24.24 6.23
C MET A 88 2.91 23.60 4.88
N LEU A 89 3.67 22.63 4.35
CA LEU A 89 3.43 22.05 3.01
C LEU A 89 2.89 20.61 3.01
N ARG A 90 2.62 20.02 4.18
CA ARG A 90 2.12 18.64 4.26
C ARG A 90 0.59 18.59 4.11
N GLU A 91 0.09 19.04 2.96
CA GLU A 91 -1.32 18.90 2.60
C GLU A 91 -1.62 17.43 2.32
N GLY A 92 -2.14 16.73 3.34
CA GLY A 92 -2.56 15.33 3.28
C GLY A 92 -2.82 14.79 4.68
N GLU A 93 -3.75 13.83 4.80
CA GLU A 93 -4.02 13.13 6.07
C GLU A 93 -2.69 12.56 6.60
N PRO A 94 -2.18 13.01 7.76
CA PRO A 94 -0.87 12.58 8.24
C PRO A 94 -0.91 11.08 8.50
N TRP A 95 -0.13 10.32 7.72
CA TRP A 95 0.04 8.91 7.99
C TRP A 95 0.60 8.73 9.39
N SER A 96 -0.06 7.87 10.17
CA SER A 96 0.37 7.52 11.52
C SER A 96 1.13 6.20 11.51
N LEU A 97 1.94 6.01 12.55
CA LEU A 97 2.59 4.73 12.80
C LEU A 97 1.58 3.59 12.97
N ASP A 98 0.42 3.89 13.55
CA ASP A 98 -0.66 2.92 13.69
C ASP A 98 -1.23 2.51 12.33
N ALA A 99 -1.40 3.44 11.39
CA ALA A 99 -1.80 3.11 10.02
C ALA A 99 -0.77 2.21 9.33
N TRP A 100 0.52 2.55 9.45
CA TRP A 100 1.61 1.72 8.93
C TRP A 100 1.58 0.29 9.46
N ARG A 101 1.44 0.14 10.78
CA ARG A 101 1.38 -1.19 11.41
C ARG A 101 0.14 -1.99 11.01
N ARG A 102 -1.01 -1.33 10.83
CA ARG A 102 -2.22 -1.96 10.29
C ARG A 102 -2.00 -2.47 8.87
N TRP A 103 -1.38 -1.67 7.99
CA TRP A 103 -1.08 -2.10 6.62
C TRP A 103 -0.07 -3.25 6.61
N LYS A 104 0.98 -3.19 7.44
CA LYS A 104 1.95 -4.28 7.60
C LYS A 104 1.25 -5.58 8.01
N ALA A 105 0.37 -5.52 9.02
CA ALA A 105 -0.42 -6.68 9.44
C ALA A 105 -1.31 -7.23 8.32
N GLY A 106 -1.92 -6.35 7.52
CA GLY A 106 -2.69 -6.73 6.34
C GLY A 106 -1.85 -7.49 5.29
N PHE A 107 -0.63 -7.03 5.01
CA PHE A 107 0.29 -7.74 4.12
C PHE A 107 0.74 -9.09 4.67
N VAL A 108 1.00 -9.19 5.98
CA VAL A 108 1.34 -10.47 6.63
C VAL A 108 0.18 -11.46 6.48
N ALA A 109 -1.04 -11.03 6.80
CA ALA A 109 -2.24 -11.87 6.65
C ALA A 109 -2.46 -12.30 5.19
N ALA A 110 -2.22 -11.40 4.22
CA ALA A 110 -2.31 -11.72 2.80
C ALA A 110 -1.23 -12.70 2.34
N ALA A 111 -0.02 -12.64 2.90
CA ALA A 111 1.07 -13.58 2.58
C ALA A 111 0.80 -14.99 3.11
N GLU A 112 0.20 -15.10 4.30
CA GLU A 112 -0.10 -16.36 4.99
C GLU A 112 -1.40 -17.02 4.55
N GLY A 113 -2.32 -16.28 3.91
CA GLY A 113 -3.60 -16.82 3.42
C GLY A 113 -3.42 -17.83 2.28
N GLU A 114 -3.52 -19.14 2.58
CA GLU A 114 -3.19 -20.20 1.63
C GLU A 114 -4.20 -20.36 0.47
N GLU A 115 -5.50 -20.07 0.68
CA GLU A 115 -6.57 -20.48 -0.25
C GLU A 115 -7.20 -19.34 -1.07
N ASN A 116 -6.98 -18.06 -0.70
CA ASN A 116 -7.79 -16.95 -1.21
C ASN A 116 -7.09 -16.01 -2.22
N LEU A 117 -5.76 -16.05 -2.31
CA LEU A 117 -4.96 -15.15 -3.17
C LEU A 117 -4.03 -15.93 -4.09
N GLN A 118 -3.70 -15.36 -5.24
CA GLN A 118 -2.71 -15.92 -6.15
C GLN A 118 -1.31 -15.94 -5.52
N ARG A 119 -0.51 -16.95 -5.87
CA ARG A 119 0.87 -17.09 -5.35
C ARG A 119 1.71 -15.82 -5.56
N ALA A 120 1.62 -15.22 -6.74
CA ALA A 120 2.37 -14.00 -7.06
C ALA A 120 2.00 -12.83 -6.13
N THR A 121 0.69 -12.65 -5.85
CA THR A 121 0.20 -11.64 -4.91
C THR A 121 0.74 -11.88 -3.50
N ARG A 122 0.75 -13.14 -3.03
CA ARG A 122 1.28 -13.49 -1.71
C ARG A 122 2.78 -13.23 -1.60
N GLU A 123 3.53 -13.52 -2.65
CA GLU A 123 4.96 -13.21 -2.70
C GLU A 123 5.22 -11.70 -2.66
N LEU A 124 4.41 -10.91 -3.36
CA LEU A 124 4.47 -9.44 -3.29
C LEU A 124 4.13 -8.96 -1.88
N ALA A 125 3.06 -9.47 -1.28
CA ALA A 125 2.64 -9.12 0.06
C ALA A 125 3.73 -9.40 1.09
N LYS A 126 4.36 -10.58 1.01
CA LYS A 126 5.49 -10.95 1.87
C LYS A 126 6.65 -9.97 1.72
N LYS A 127 7.07 -9.68 0.49
CA LYS A 127 8.16 -8.72 0.23
C LYS A 127 7.84 -7.33 0.79
N SER A 128 6.61 -6.87 0.64
CA SER A 128 6.16 -5.60 1.20
C SER A 128 6.21 -5.61 2.73
N ALA A 129 5.70 -6.65 3.40
CA ALA A 129 5.77 -6.77 4.85
C ALA A 129 7.22 -6.79 5.38
N ASP A 130 8.10 -7.57 4.73
CA ASP A 130 9.52 -7.66 5.10
C ASP A 130 10.23 -6.30 4.94
N LEU A 131 9.92 -5.55 3.87
CA LEU A 131 10.45 -4.21 3.66
C LEU A 131 9.92 -3.24 4.74
N MET A 132 8.63 -3.31 5.07
CA MET A 132 8.04 -2.46 6.10
C MET A 132 8.68 -2.67 7.47
N GLU A 133 8.91 -3.94 7.84
CA GLU A 133 9.62 -4.31 9.07
C GLU A 133 11.05 -3.77 9.06
N THR A 134 11.75 -3.91 7.93
CA THR A 134 13.13 -3.43 7.78
C THR A 134 13.21 -1.90 7.94
N LEU A 135 12.28 -1.16 7.33
CA LEU A 135 12.22 0.30 7.45
C LEU A 135 11.89 0.75 8.88
N GLU A 136 10.91 0.10 9.52
CA GLU A 136 10.55 0.37 10.92
C GLU A 136 11.75 0.13 11.84
N ALA A 137 12.44 -1.01 11.68
CA ALA A 137 13.62 -1.33 12.47
C ALA A 137 14.82 -0.41 12.21
N ALA A 138 15.03 0.03 10.96
CA ALA A 138 16.15 0.90 10.60
C ALA A 138 15.97 2.34 11.11
N MET A 139 14.75 2.87 11.02
CA MET A 139 14.50 4.31 11.23
C MET A 139 13.98 4.66 12.63
N MET A 140 13.58 3.67 13.43
CA MET A 140 13.25 3.86 14.87
C MET A 140 14.42 3.60 15.82
N ARG A 141 15.56 3.11 15.31
CA ARG A 141 16.78 2.89 16.12
C ARG A 141 17.68 4.13 16.22
N THR A 142 17.33 5.17 15.48
CA THR A 142 17.94 6.51 15.48
C THR A 142 17.22 7.44 16.43
#